data_AF-A0A2D0IBV9-F1
#
_entry.id   AF-A0A2D0IBV9-F1
#
_cell.length_a   1.000
_cell.length_b   1.000
_cell.length_c   1.000
_cell.angle_alpha   90.00
_cell.angle_beta   90.00
_cell.angle_gamma   90.00
#
_symmetry.space_group_name_H-M   'P 1'
#
loop_
_entity.id
_entity.type
_entity.pdbx_description
1 polymer ?
#
loop_
_entity_poly.entity_id
_entity_poly.type
_entity_poly.pdbx_seq_one_letter_code
_entity_poly.pdbx_strand_id
1 'polypeptide(L)'
;MRIAILGAPGSGKTRLAQELGLHLPQLQVSDDPPPAELATTHFDLILLTGLDLPGCASDVQRTADTALRASLQQAGLAYGVIYGQGAQRLRQALRLITPQDEPPPRWTGLCEKCADPDCEFRLFTGLSRLKAA
;
A
#
# COMPACT_ATOMS: atom_id res chain seq x y z
N MET A 1 10.17 -11.89 12.55
CA MET A 1 8.91 -11.45 11.92
C MET A 1 8.86 -11.99 10.51
N ARG A 2 7.74 -12.57 10.12
CA ARG A 2 7.52 -13.23 8.84
C ARG A 2 6.45 -12.47 8.04
N ILE A 3 6.79 -12.13 6.81
CA ILE A 3 5.97 -11.25 5.96
C ILE A 3 5.71 -11.94 4.63
N ALA A 4 4.45 -11.91 4.18
CA ALA A 4 4.09 -12.27 2.82
C ALA A 4 3.97 -11.02 1.95
N ILE A 5 4.51 -11.06 0.73
CA ILE A 5 4.33 -9.99 -0.26
C ILE A 5 3.59 -10.56 -1.45
N LEU A 6 2.42 -10.00 -1.72
CA LEU A 6 1.50 -10.40 -2.79
C LEU A 6 1.33 -9.27 -3.79
N GLY A 7 0.88 -9.59 -4.99
CA GLY A 7 0.50 -8.59 -5.98
C GLY A 7 0.32 -9.14 -7.38
N ALA A 8 -0.39 -8.39 -8.21
CA ALA A 8 -0.59 -8.75 -9.61
C ALA A 8 0.76 -8.89 -10.36
N PRO A 9 0.81 -9.62 -11.49
CA PRO A 9 2.01 -9.69 -12.33
C PRO A 9 2.52 -8.30 -12.72
N GLY A 10 3.82 -8.05 -12.60
CA GLY A 10 4.43 -6.75 -12.95
C GLY A 10 4.28 -5.65 -11.88
N SER A 11 3.61 -5.90 -10.77
CA SER A 11 3.46 -4.94 -9.66
C SER A 11 4.75 -4.71 -8.84
N GLY A 12 5.87 -5.35 -9.19
CA GLY A 12 7.15 -5.16 -8.50
C GLY A 12 7.27 -5.85 -7.14
N LYS A 13 6.36 -6.77 -6.78
CA LYS A 13 6.41 -7.57 -5.54
C LYS A 13 7.74 -8.29 -5.30
N THR A 14 8.28 -8.96 -6.32
CA THR A 14 9.57 -9.67 -6.24
C THR A 14 10.73 -8.72 -5.96
N ARG A 15 10.74 -7.55 -6.61
CA ARG A 15 11.75 -6.52 -6.36
C ARG A 15 11.64 -5.99 -4.94
N LEU A 16 10.42 -5.73 -4.46
CA LEU A 16 10.20 -5.29 -3.09
C LEU A 16 10.64 -6.35 -2.06
N ALA A 17 10.38 -7.63 -2.32
CA ALA A 17 10.83 -8.74 -1.48
C ALA A 17 12.36 -8.79 -1.36
N GLN A 18 13.06 -8.66 -2.49
CA GLN A 18 14.52 -8.59 -2.52
C GLN A 18 15.06 -7.36 -1.77
N GLU A 19 14.50 -6.18 -2.03
CA GLU A 19 14.94 -4.94 -1.38
C GLU A 19 14.74 -5.01 0.15
N LEU A 20 13.63 -5.58 0.62
CA LEU A 20 13.37 -5.81 2.04
C LEU A 20 14.34 -6.83 2.66
N GLY A 21 14.62 -7.94 1.99
CA GLY A 21 15.60 -8.93 2.45
C GLY A 21 17.01 -8.35 2.60
N LEU A 22 17.38 -7.39 1.74
CA LEU A 22 18.66 -6.66 1.84
C LEU A 22 18.67 -5.65 2.99
N HIS A 23 17.57 -4.91 3.21
CA HIS A 23 17.52 -3.86 4.24
C HIS A 23 17.30 -4.40 5.65
N LEU A 24 16.58 -5.53 5.77
CA LEU A 24 16.19 -6.13 7.04
C LEU A 24 16.44 -7.65 6.98
N PRO A 25 17.72 -8.10 7.03
CA PRO A 25 18.10 -9.50 6.86
C PRO A 25 17.50 -10.45 7.91
N GLN A 26 17.03 -9.92 9.04
CA GLN A 26 16.32 -10.67 10.08
C GLN A 26 14.85 -10.99 9.74
N LEU A 27 14.29 -10.41 8.67
CA LEU A 27 12.93 -10.70 8.23
C LEU A 27 12.86 -11.96 7.38
N GLN A 28 11.86 -12.80 7.64
CA GLN A 28 11.52 -13.91 6.76
C GLN A 28 10.50 -13.41 5.73
N VAL A 29 10.97 -13.09 4.52
CA VAL A 29 10.13 -12.54 3.44
C VAL A 29 9.75 -13.64 2.45
N SER A 30 8.45 -13.90 2.30
CA SER A 30 7.90 -14.78 1.25
C SER A 30 7.45 -13.93 0.06
N ASP A 31 8.01 -14.20 -1.13
CA ASP A 31 7.61 -13.58 -2.40
C ASP A 31 6.49 -14.40 -3.06
N ASP A 32 5.30 -13.80 -3.16
CA ASP A 32 4.09 -14.37 -3.76
C ASP A 32 3.75 -15.80 -3.30
N PRO A 33 3.68 -16.06 -1.98
CA PRO A 33 3.36 -17.40 -1.50
C PRO A 33 1.97 -17.85 -2.01
N PRO A 34 1.81 -19.13 -2.36
CA PRO A 34 0.54 -19.64 -2.86
C PRO A 34 -0.55 -19.53 -1.76
N PRO A 35 -1.84 -19.46 -2.15
CA PRO A 35 -2.95 -19.35 -1.18
C PRO A 35 -2.96 -20.44 -0.10
N ALA A 36 -2.51 -21.65 -0.43
CA ALA A 36 -2.39 -22.75 0.53
C ALA A 36 -1.37 -22.45 1.65
N GLU A 37 -0.27 -21.75 1.34
CA GLU A 37 0.72 -21.34 2.33
C GLU A 37 0.19 -20.20 3.21
N LEU A 38 -0.54 -19.24 2.61
CA LEU A 38 -1.19 -18.14 3.34
C LEU A 38 -2.21 -18.65 4.38
N ALA A 39 -2.89 -19.77 4.09
CA ALA A 39 -3.87 -20.35 4.99
C ALA A 39 -3.26 -21.22 6.11
N THR A 40 -2.13 -21.88 5.82
CA THR A 40 -1.52 -22.84 6.75
C THR A 40 -0.40 -22.24 7.58
N THR A 41 0.17 -21.12 7.14
CA THR A 41 1.32 -20.53 7.80
C THR A 41 1.02 -19.17 8.40
N HIS A 42 1.56 -18.95 9.59
CA HIS A 42 1.44 -17.68 10.28
C HIS A 42 2.34 -16.61 9.65
N PHE A 43 1.72 -15.52 9.20
CA PHE A 43 2.40 -14.30 8.76
C PHE A 43 2.05 -13.17 9.73
N ASP A 44 3.06 -12.45 10.22
CA ASP A 44 2.87 -11.30 11.10
C ASP A 44 2.32 -10.09 10.34
N LEU A 45 2.63 -10.01 9.04
CA LEU A 45 2.17 -8.95 8.15
C LEU A 45 2.02 -9.48 6.71
N ILE A 46 0.96 -9.07 6.04
CA ILE A 46 0.75 -9.33 4.61
C ILE A 46 0.77 -7.98 3.89
N LEU A 47 1.62 -7.87 2.88
CA LEU A 47 1.75 -6.69 2.03
C LEU A 47 1.19 -7.00 0.65
N LEU A 48 0.33 -6.13 0.13
CA LEU A 48 -0.18 -6.19 -1.23
C LEU A 48 0.36 -5.01 -2.05
N THR A 49 1.11 -5.27 -3.10
CA THR A 49 1.65 -4.19 -3.97
C THR A 49 0.60 -3.66 -4.93
N GLY A 50 0.50 -2.33 -5.04
CA GLY A 50 -0.41 -1.64 -5.93
C GLY A 50 0.01 -1.65 -7.41
N LEU A 51 -0.94 -1.25 -8.26
CA LEU A 51 -0.87 -1.16 -9.73
C LEU A 51 -0.42 0.23 -10.24
N ASP A 52 0.42 0.92 -9.47
CA ASP A 52 0.88 2.29 -9.75
C ASP A 52 2.22 2.36 -10.51
N LEU A 53 2.79 1.20 -10.87
CA LEU A 53 3.99 1.16 -11.70
C LEU A 53 3.65 1.42 -13.18
N PRO A 54 4.53 2.11 -13.94
CA PRO A 54 4.36 2.28 -15.38
C PRO A 54 4.17 0.93 -16.09
N GLY A 55 3.12 0.81 -16.90
CA GLY A 55 2.79 -0.43 -17.61
C GLY A 55 2.13 -1.53 -16.76
N CYS A 56 1.87 -1.29 -15.48
CA CYS A 56 1.21 -2.24 -14.58
C CYS A 56 -0.22 -1.82 -14.25
N ALA A 57 -1.10 -1.78 -15.26
CA ALA A 57 -2.52 -1.45 -15.07
C ALA A 57 -3.43 -2.01 -16.18
N SER A 58 -3.04 -3.08 -16.84
CA SER A 58 -3.93 -3.80 -17.78
C SER A 58 -5.13 -4.40 -17.06
N ASP A 59 -6.20 -4.73 -17.79
CA ASP A 59 -7.40 -5.32 -17.20
C ASP A 59 -7.13 -6.70 -16.59
N VAL A 60 -6.17 -7.45 -17.14
CA VAL A 60 -5.68 -8.71 -16.54
C VAL A 60 -5.06 -8.45 -15.16
N GLN A 61 -4.24 -7.40 -15.02
CA GLN A 61 -3.63 -7.04 -13.75
C GLN A 61 -4.65 -6.52 -12.74
N ARG A 62 -5.64 -5.72 -13.17
CA ARG A 62 -6.75 -5.26 -12.31
C ARG A 62 -7.61 -6.42 -11.82
N THR A 63 -7.90 -7.38 -12.70
CA THR A 63 -8.66 -8.58 -12.35
C THR A 63 -7.89 -9.43 -11.34
N ALA A 64 -6.58 -9.63 -11.55
CA ALA A 64 -5.73 -10.34 -10.60
C ALA A 64 -5.63 -9.64 -9.24
N ASP A 65 -5.44 -8.31 -9.20
CA ASP A 65 -5.42 -7.54 -7.96
C ASP A 65 -6.76 -7.62 -7.21
N THR A 66 -7.88 -7.51 -7.93
CA THR A 66 -9.23 -7.63 -7.37
C THR A 66 -9.46 -9.03 -6.78
N ALA A 67 -9.04 -10.08 -7.49
CA ALA A 67 -9.14 -11.46 -7.02
C ALA A 67 -8.29 -11.71 -5.76
N LEU A 68 -7.07 -11.16 -5.69
CA LEU A 68 -6.23 -11.24 -4.51
C LEU A 68 -6.89 -10.56 -3.30
N ARG A 69 -7.41 -9.34 -3.47
CA ARG A 69 -8.12 -8.61 -2.41
C ARG A 69 -9.35 -9.38 -1.91
N ALA A 70 -10.13 -9.93 -2.84
CA ALA A 70 -11.30 -10.73 -2.50
C ALA A 70 -10.91 -12.00 -1.72
N SER A 71 -9.85 -12.70 -2.14
CA SER A 71 -9.35 -13.89 -1.45
C SER A 71 -8.85 -13.58 -0.04
N LEU A 72 -8.07 -12.51 0.15
CA LEU A 72 -7.60 -12.08 1.47
C LEU A 72 -8.78 -11.70 2.38
N GLN A 73 -9.76 -10.98 1.85
CA GLN A 73 -10.98 -10.61 2.58
C GLN A 73 -11.81 -11.84 2.97
N GLN A 74 -12.02 -12.78 2.06
CA GLN A 74 -12.76 -14.02 2.33
C GLN A 74 -12.06 -14.88 3.38
N ALA A 75 -10.72 -14.89 3.39
CA ALA A 75 -9.92 -15.58 4.39
C ALA A 75 -9.83 -14.83 5.74
N GLY A 76 -10.36 -13.60 5.84
CA GLY A 76 -10.25 -12.77 7.04
C GLY A 76 -8.82 -12.32 7.34
N LEU A 77 -7.92 -12.34 6.35
CA LEU A 77 -6.52 -11.97 6.50
C LEU A 77 -6.33 -10.46 6.37
N ALA A 78 -5.83 -9.82 7.42
CA ALA A 78 -5.47 -8.41 7.38
C ALA A 78 -4.24 -8.19 6.48
N TYR A 79 -4.26 -7.13 5.67
CA TYR A 79 -3.15 -6.78 4.79
C TYR A 79 -3.01 -5.27 4.63
N GLY A 80 -1.77 -4.83 4.35
CA GLY A 80 -1.44 -3.45 4.02
C GLY A 80 -1.14 -3.28 2.52
N VAL A 81 -1.70 -2.26 1.89
CA VAL A 81 -1.45 -1.99 0.46
C VAL A 81 -0.27 -1.02 0.32
N ILE A 82 0.71 -1.40 -0.50
CA ILE A 82 1.91 -0.60 -0.77
C ILE A 82 1.85 -0.01 -2.17
N TYR A 83 1.83 1.32 -2.23
CA TYR A 83 2.03 2.11 -3.44
C TYR A 83 3.40 2.79 -3.43
N GLY A 84 3.83 3.28 -4.59
CA GLY A 84 5.05 4.04 -4.79
C GLY A 84 5.93 3.45 -5.89
N GLN A 85 6.79 4.29 -6.46
CA GLN A 85 7.73 3.89 -7.51
C GLN A 85 9.16 3.90 -6.98
N GLY A 86 9.99 2.95 -7.43
CA GLY A 86 11.39 2.81 -6.99
C GLY A 86 11.53 2.81 -5.46
N ALA A 87 12.46 3.62 -4.95
CA ALA A 87 12.76 3.72 -3.52
C ALA A 87 11.57 4.20 -2.64
N GLN A 88 10.53 4.81 -3.23
CA GLN A 88 9.32 5.15 -2.47
C GLN A 88 8.58 3.90 -2.00
N ARG A 89 8.51 2.85 -2.84
CA ARG A 89 7.79 1.61 -2.50
C ARG A 89 8.40 0.93 -1.28
N LEU A 90 9.73 0.83 -1.26
CA LEU A 90 10.48 0.31 -0.12
C LEU A 90 10.23 1.14 1.14
N ARG A 91 10.31 2.47 1.07
CA ARG A 91 10.02 3.34 2.22
C ARG A 91 8.61 3.14 2.79
N GLN A 92 7.60 2.98 1.93
CA GLN A 92 6.23 2.72 2.40
C GLN A 92 6.11 1.35 3.06
N ALA A 93 6.75 0.31 2.51
CA ALA A 93 6.79 -1.00 3.15
C ALA A 93 7.47 -0.95 4.53
N LEU A 94 8.60 -0.25 4.65
CA LEU A 94 9.33 -0.08 5.91
C LEU A 94 8.49 0.61 6.99
N ARG A 95 7.61 1.56 6.62
CA ARG A 95 6.67 2.22 7.55
C ARG A 95 5.61 1.28 8.11
N LEU A 96 5.18 0.26 7.37
CA LEU A 96 4.24 -0.74 7.89
C LEU A 96 4.94 -1.80 8.76
N ILE A 97 6.20 -2.11 8.44
CA ILE A 97 7.04 -3.10 9.11
C ILE A 97 7.59 -2.58 10.45
N THR A 98 8.03 -1.34 10.42
CA THR A 98 8.65 -0.62 11.54
C THR A 98 7.92 0.72 11.60
N PRO A 99 6.73 0.76 12.19
CA PRO A 99 6.04 2.02 12.40
C PRO A 99 6.95 2.92 13.23
N GLN A 100 7.40 4.02 12.61
CA GLN A 100 8.12 5.05 13.31
C GLN A 100 7.16 5.63 14.35
N ASP A 101 7.60 5.78 15.61
CA ASP A 101 6.87 6.52 16.66
C ASP A 101 6.77 8.03 16.36
N GLU A 102 7.05 8.44 15.11
CA GLU A 102 6.85 9.80 14.68
C GLU A 102 5.36 10.13 14.82
N PRO A 103 5.00 11.15 15.63
CA PRO A 103 3.62 11.57 15.72
C PRO A 103 3.15 11.86 14.30
N PRO A 104 1.95 11.38 13.91
CA PRO A 104 1.44 11.64 12.58
C PRO A 104 1.56 13.14 12.34
N PRO A 105 2.01 13.58 11.14
CA PRO A 105 2.16 14.99 10.87
C PRO A 105 0.84 15.65 11.23
N ARG A 106 0.87 16.53 12.25
CA ARG A 106 -0.31 17.31 12.61
C ARG A 106 -0.66 18.05 11.35
N TRP A 107 -1.79 17.70 10.76
CA TRP A 107 -2.27 18.43 9.61
C TRP A 107 -2.44 19.89 10.04
N THR A 108 -1.57 20.74 9.54
CA THR A 108 -1.69 22.18 9.64
C THR A 108 -2.46 22.61 8.42
N GLY A 109 -3.79 22.63 8.53
CA GLY A 109 -4.64 23.17 7.47
C GLY A 109 -4.19 24.58 7.10
N LEU A 110 -4.48 25.01 5.87
CA LEU A 110 -4.26 26.39 5.44
C LEU A 110 -5.10 27.40 6.24
N CYS A 111 -6.02 26.92 7.07
CA CYS A 111 -6.87 27.71 7.93
C CYS A 111 -7.23 26.98 9.22
N GLU A 112 -7.57 27.76 10.26
CA GLU A 112 -7.95 27.27 11.59
C GLU A 112 -9.26 26.44 11.59
N LYS A 113 -10.07 26.57 10.54
CA LYS A 113 -11.37 25.89 10.40
C LYS A 113 -11.36 24.79 9.37
N CYS A 114 -10.21 24.42 8.83
CA CYS A 114 -10.23 23.57 7.65
C CYS A 114 -10.69 22.13 7.96
N ALA A 115 -10.89 21.77 9.25
CA ALA A 115 -11.54 20.52 9.68
C ALA A 115 -13.08 20.65 9.78
N ASP A 116 -13.63 21.82 9.45
CA ASP A 116 -15.06 22.10 9.33
C ASP A 116 -15.52 21.74 7.89
N PRO A 117 -16.52 20.86 7.73
CA PRO A 117 -17.05 20.48 6.42
C PRO A 117 -17.48 21.67 5.54
N ASP A 118 -18.03 22.74 6.13
CA ASP A 118 -18.44 23.93 5.37
C ASP A 118 -17.22 24.70 4.85
N CYS A 119 -16.12 24.68 5.61
CA CYS A 119 -14.88 25.32 5.21
C CYS A 119 -14.21 24.56 4.05
N GLU A 120 -14.14 23.22 4.14
CA GLU A 120 -13.65 22.37 3.06
C GLU A 120 -14.47 22.56 1.78
N PHE A 121 -15.80 22.56 1.88
CA PHE A 121 -16.70 22.75 0.74
C PHE A 121 -16.45 24.09 0.02
N ARG A 122 -16.30 25.19 0.77
CA ARG A 122 -16.00 26.52 0.19
C ARG A 122 -14.64 26.55 -0.50
N LEU A 123 -13.60 25.98 0.12
CA LEU A 123 -12.25 25.92 -0.45
C LEU A 123 -12.24 25.12 -1.77
N PHE A 124 -12.78 23.90 -1.75
CA PHE A 124 -12.81 23.05 -2.94
C PHE A 124 -13.66 23.63 -4.07
N THR A 125 -14.81 24.25 -3.73
CA THR A 125 -15.64 24.94 -4.72
C THR A 125 -14.91 26.13 -5.34
N GLY A 126 -14.19 26.92 -4.53
CA GLY A 126 -13.38 28.04 -5.00
C GLY A 126 -12.25 27.59 -5.93
N LEU A 127 -11.48 26.58 -5.53
CA LEU A 127 -10.39 26.01 -6.35
C LEU A 127 -10.90 25.43 -7.67
N SER A 128 -12.06 24.78 -7.66
CA SER A 128 -12.68 24.23 -8.87
C SER A 128 -13.06 25.33 -9.87
N ARG A 129 -13.50 26.51 -9.39
CA ARG A 129 -13.81 27.66 -10.23
C ARG A 129 -12.57 28.35 -10.78
N LEU A 130 -11.49 28.43 -9.99
CA LEU A 130 -10.21 29.01 -10.42
C LEU A 130 -9.54 28.21 -11.54
N LYS A 131 -9.73 26.88 -11.56
CA LYS A 131 -9.20 26.00 -12.61
C LYS A 131 -9.98 26.07 -13.92
N ALA A 132 -11.19 26.63 -13.90
CA ALA A 132 -12.08 26.75 -15.06
C ALA A 132 -11.98 28.11 -15.78
N ALA A 133 -11.12 29.00 -15.30
CA ALA A 133 -10.79 30.31 -15.90
C ALA A 133 -9.38 30.26 -16.52
#